data_AF-A0A1J5PHF8-F1
#
_entry.id   AF-A0A1J5PHF8-F1
#
_cell.length_a   1.000
_cell.length_b   1.000
_cell.length_c   1.000
_cell.angle_alpha   90.00
_cell.angle_beta   90.00
_cell.angle_gamma   90.00
#
_symmetry.space_group_name_H-M   'P 1'
#
loop_
_entity.id
_entity.type
_entity.pdbx_description
1 polymer ?
#
loop_
_entity_poly.entity_id
_entity_poly.type
_entity_poly.pdbx_seq_one_letter_code
_entity_poly.pdbx_strand_id
1 'polypeptide(L)'
;MPGGTLYFRTNRDYYKPRFISVSYTHHSNGIEGPTSNANGSINTDSGKFTTNFYTITYHTGKRTDRDNLIITRYNALGIELHAYLIGLGYTYPLKNKYGFVRINGNWLYNIARANSDAVDPEKKIYNNWQRFDFQFTYIADKIYDYSTLDLKKRLNVSLKYYYKFPFMQNVSLLAGIGYRGQDEYNIFFQNSYAYATLGIAAGLSFDMHPK
;
A
#
# COMPACT_ATOMS: atom_id res chain seq x y z
N MET A 1 -1.92 -2.76 12.40
CA MET A 1 -0.51 -2.36 12.64
C MET A 1 -0.49 -0.94 13.12
N PRO A 2 0.05 -0.68 14.31
CA PRO A 2 0.27 0.69 14.76
C PRO A 2 1.44 1.30 13.97
N GLY A 3 1.31 2.58 13.68
CA GLY A 3 2.29 3.34 12.93
C GLY A 3 1.86 4.79 12.83
N GLY A 4 2.71 5.59 12.20
CA GLY A 4 2.45 7.00 11.95
C GLY A 4 3.16 7.46 10.70
N THR A 5 2.55 8.41 9.99
CA THR A 5 3.12 9.03 8.80
C THR A 5 3.05 10.54 8.92
N LEU A 6 4.19 11.18 8.71
CA LEU A 6 4.30 12.62 8.58
C LEU A 6 4.45 12.99 7.11
N TYR A 7 3.70 14.00 6.67
CA TYR A 7 3.74 14.50 5.30
C TYR A 7 4.29 15.93 5.28
N PHE A 8 5.26 16.16 4.39
CA PHE A 8 5.88 17.45 4.14
C PHE A 8 5.62 17.83 2.68
N ARG A 9 4.80 18.86 2.47
CA ARG A 9 4.50 19.36 1.13
C ARG A 9 5.71 20.14 0.59
N THR A 10 6.21 19.79 -0.58
CA THR A 10 7.43 20.38 -1.17
C THR A 10 7.16 21.47 -2.21
N ASN A 11 5.90 21.67 -2.58
CA ASN A 11 5.49 22.76 -3.48
C ASN A 11 4.11 23.32 -3.11
N ARG A 12 3.75 24.49 -3.65
CA ARG A 12 2.42 25.11 -3.43
C ARG A 12 1.42 24.85 -4.56
N ASP A 13 1.83 24.16 -5.63
CA ASP A 13 0.95 23.85 -6.77
C ASP A 13 -0.13 22.83 -6.36
N TYR A 14 -1.40 23.21 -6.48
CA TYR A 14 -2.55 22.36 -6.17
C TYR A 14 -2.91 21.39 -7.31
N TYR A 15 -2.59 21.74 -8.56
CA TYR A 15 -2.82 20.90 -9.72
C TYR A 15 -1.68 19.90 -9.94
N LYS A 16 -0.48 20.17 -9.44
CA LYS A 16 0.68 19.27 -9.48
C LYS A 16 1.33 19.12 -8.10
N PRO A 17 0.61 18.64 -7.08
CA PRO A 17 1.13 18.63 -5.72
C PRO A 17 2.30 17.66 -5.56
N ARG A 18 3.23 17.97 -4.68
CA ARG A 18 4.40 17.15 -4.37
C ARG A 18 4.60 17.08 -2.86
N PHE A 19 4.91 15.90 -2.36
CA PHE A 19 5.12 15.67 -0.94
C PHE A 19 6.30 14.72 -0.72
N ILE A 20 6.95 14.85 0.42
CA ILE A 20 7.77 13.79 1.00
C ILE A 20 7.00 13.30 2.22
N SER A 21 6.95 11.98 2.42
CA SER A 21 6.45 11.41 3.65
C SER A 21 7.51 10.59 4.35
N VAL A 22 7.49 10.62 5.68
CA VAL A 22 8.27 9.74 6.53
C VAL A 22 7.29 8.95 7.39
N SER A 23 7.44 7.63 7.39
CA SER A 23 6.57 6.71 8.10
C SER A 23 7.36 5.81 9.04
N TYR A 24 6.74 5.45 10.15
CA TYR A 24 7.13 4.35 11.01
C TYR A 24 5.97 3.36 11.11
N THR A 25 6.26 2.07 11.01
CA THR A 25 5.26 1.01 11.14
C THR A 25 5.81 -0.11 12.03
N HIS A 26 4.97 -0.56 12.96
CA HIS A 26 5.18 -1.80 13.71
C HIS A 26 4.30 -2.90 13.12
N HIS A 27 4.93 -3.96 12.63
CA HIS A 27 4.29 -5.19 12.19
C HIS A 27 4.46 -6.27 13.26
N SER A 28 3.37 -6.93 13.62
CA SER A 28 3.37 -8.12 14.47
C SER A 28 2.21 -9.03 14.07
N ASN A 29 2.43 -10.34 14.10
CA ASN A 29 1.38 -11.34 13.94
C ASN A 29 0.60 -11.63 15.23
N GLY A 30 0.99 -11.04 16.37
CA GLY A 30 0.30 -11.18 17.66
C GLY A 30 0.43 -12.57 18.31
N ILE A 31 1.37 -13.40 17.85
CA ILE A 31 1.61 -14.74 18.37
C ILE A 31 2.81 -14.71 19.31
N GLU A 32 2.68 -15.37 20.46
CA GLU A 32 3.79 -15.64 21.38
C GLU A 32 4.38 -17.02 21.07
N GLY A 33 5.70 -17.09 20.91
CA GLY A 33 6.39 -18.33 20.61
C GLY A 33 7.77 -18.10 19.98
N PRO A 34 8.60 -19.14 19.86
CA PRO A 34 9.90 -19.01 19.20
C PRO A 34 9.72 -18.79 17.69
N THR A 35 10.38 -17.77 17.13
CA THR A 35 10.36 -17.48 15.68
C THR A 35 10.93 -18.62 14.84
N SER A 36 11.79 -19.45 15.43
CA SER A 36 12.38 -20.62 14.77
C SER A 36 12.08 -21.91 15.50
N ASN A 37 11.94 -22.98 14.72
CA ASN A 37 11.91 -24.35 15.21
C ASN A 37 13.30 -24.76 15.73
N ALA A 38 13.37 -25.87 16.48
CA ALA A 38 14.63 -26.41 17.00
C ALA A 38 15.67 -26.74 15.90
N ASN A 39 15.20 -27.03 14.67
CA ASN A 39 16.05 -27.28 13.51
C ASN A 39 16.48 -25.99 12.77
N GLY A 40 16.15 -24.81 13.28
CA GLY A 40 16.50 -23.51 12.70
C GLY A 40 15.63 -23.04 11.53
N SER A 41 14.61 -23.81 11.12
CA SER A 41 13.60 -23.32 10.17
C SER A 41 12.67 -22.29 10.82
N ILE A 42 11.94 -21.51 10.02
CA ILE A 42 10.94 -20.57 10.54
C ILE A 42 9.78 -21.39 11.11
N ASN A 43 9.36 -21.06 12.33
CA ASN A 43 8.17 -21.66 12.94
C ASN A 43 6.93 -20.99 12.35
N THR A 44 6.34 -21.59 11.31
CA THR A 44 5.14 -21.04 10.64
C THR A 44 3.83 -21.39 11.32
N ASP A 45 3.86 -22.22 12.37
CA ASP A 45 2.67 -22.69 13.08
C ASP A 45 2.36 -21.78 14.28
N SER A 46 3.33 -21.59 15.18
CA SER A 46 3.19 -20.84 16.43
C SER A 46 4.31 -19.81 16.64
N GLY A 47 5.05 -19.47 15.59
CA GLY A 47 6.18 -18.55 15.71
C GLY A 47 5.74 -17.09 15.84
N LYS A 48 6.42 -16.35 16.71
CA LYS A 48 6.31 -14.88 16.69
C LYS A 48 6.98 -14.30 15.46
N PHE A 49 6.29 -13.41 14.77
CA PHE A 49 6.83 -12.61 13.68
C PHE A 49 6.54 -11.15 13.96
N THR A 50 7.60 -10.38 14.22
CA THR A 50 7.51 -8.94 14.42
C THR A 50 8.63 -8.24 13.67
N THR A 51 8.31 -7.14 13.02
CA THR A 51 9.30 -6.30 12.37
C THR A 51 8.87 -4.86 12.42
N ASN A 52 9.82 -3.97 12.64
CA ASN A 52 9.59 -2.53 12.57
C ASN A 52 10.27 -2.03 11.31
N PHE A 53 9.68 -1.04 10.66
CA PHE A 53 10.30 -0.41 9.50
C PHE A 53 9.97 1.07 9.40
N TYR A 54 10.89 1.77 8.76
CA TYR A 54 10.77 3.17 8.43
C TYR A 54 10.69 3.32 6.93
N THR A 55 9.85 4.22 6.45
CA THR A 55 9.69 4.47 5.01
C THR A 55 9.88 5.95 4.73
N ILE A 56 10.70 6.28 3.73
CA ILE A 56 10.76 7.62 3.14
C ILE A 56 10.20 7.52 1.73
N THR A 57 9.20 8.33 1.42
CA THR A 57 8.48 8.25 0.14
C THR A 57 8.35 9.63 -0.48
N TYR A 58 8.67 9.74 -1.76
CA TYR A 58 8.38 10.91 -2.56
C TYR A 58 7.08 10.71 -3.34
N HIS A 59 6.19 11.69 -3.24
CA HIS A 59 4.87 11.69 -3.84
C HIS A 59 4.74 12.78 -4.89
N THR A 60 4.12 12.45 -6.01
CA THR A 60 3.78 13.40 -7.07
C THR A 60 2.32 13.25 -7.47
N GLY A 61 1.63 14.36 -7.64
CA GLY A 61 0.25 14.40 -8.11
C GLY A 61 0.11 15.16 -9.41
N LYS A 62 -0.96 14.88 -10.15
CA LYS A 62 -1.43 15.71 -11.26
C LYS A 62 -2.95 15.65 -11.34
N ARG A 63 -3.61 16.80 -11.26
CA ARG A 63 -5.04 16.98 -11.55
C ARG A 63 -5.19 17.58 -12.95
N THR A 64 -6.18 17.10 -13.70
CA THR A 64 -6.55 17.62 -15.02
C THR A 64 -8.07 17.71 -15.07
N ASP A 65 -8.57 18.92 -15.29
CA ASP A 65 -10.00 19.19 -15.34
C ASP A 65 -10.44 19.27 -16.81
N ARG A 66 -11.55 18.61 -17.12
CA ARG A 66 -12.24 18.64 -18.42
C ARG A 66 -13.73 18.86 -18.14
N ASP A 67 -14.50 19.26 -19.16
CA ASP A 67 -15.89 19.74 -19.03
C ASP A 67 -16.80 18.92 -18.10
N ASN A 68 -16.67 17.59 -18.12
CA ASN A 68 -17.46 16.67 -17.27
C ASN A 68 -16.62 15.64 -16.50
N LEU A 69 -15.30 15.82 -16.45
CA LEU A 69 -14.38 14.87 -15.83
C LEU A 69 -13.27 15.59 -15.06
N ILE A 70 -12.96 15.09 -13.86
CA ILE A 70 -11.73 15.43 -13.14
C ILE A 70 -10.88 14.18 -13.09
N ILE A 71 -9.68 14.27 -13.65
CA ILE A 71 -8.72 13.18 -13.68
C ILE A 71 -7.61 13.53 -12.69
N THR A 72 -7.37 12.66 -11.71
CA THR A 72 -6.30 12.84 -10.75
C THR A 72 -5.36 11.63 -10.77
N ARG A 73 -4.07 11.88 -10.92
CA ARG A 73 -3.01 10.89 -10.83
C ARG A 73 -2.19 11.17 -9.57
N TYR A 74 -1.90 10.14 -8.79
CA TYR A 74 -0.92 10.19 -7.70
C TYR A 74 0.09 9.09 -7.91
N ASN A 75 1.38 9.41 -7.78
CA ASN A 75 2.45 8.44 -7.82
C ASN A 75 3.28 8.57 -6.55
N ALA A 76 3.73 7.44 -6.05
CA ALA A 76 4.64 7.39 -4.92
C ALA A 76 5.80 6.46 -5.26
N LEU A 77 7.01 6.85 -4.84
CA LEU A 77 8.19 5.99 -4.87
C LEU A 77 8.92 6.19 -3.55
N GLY A 78 9.19 5.10 -2.86
CA GLY A 78 9.78 5.14 -1.53
C GLY A 78 10.72 3.99 -1.26
N ILE A 79 11.55 4.20 -0.24
CA ILE A 79 12.46 3.20 0.29
C ILE A 79 12.01 2.89 1.70
N GLU A 80 11.92 1.59 1.99
CA GLU A 80 11.60 1.05 3.29
C GLU A 80 12.81 0.31 3.84
N LEU A 81 13.14 0.65 5.09
CA LEU A 81 14.26 0.12 5.83
C LEU A 81 13.75 -0.49 7.13
N HIS A 82 13.95 -1.78 7.28
CA HIS A 82 13.58 -2.45 8.51
C HIS A 82 14.58 -2.13 9.62
N ALA A 83 14.06 -1.90 10.83
CA ALA A 83 14.82 -1.45 11.99
C ALA A 83 15.95 -2.43 12.39
N TYR A 84 15.82 -3.71 12.02
CA TYR A 84 16.87 -4.71 12.19
C TYR A 84 18.22 -4.26 11.60
N LEU A 85 18.20 -3.55 10.47
CA LEU A 85 19.40 -3.05 9.80
C LEU A 85 20.21 -2.05 10.63
N ILE A 86 19.56 -1.38 11.58
CA ILE A 86 20.17 -0.41 12.49
C ILE A 86 20.29 -0.97 13.92
N GLY A 87 20.26 -2.30 14.06
CA GLY A 87 20.42 -2.98 15.35
C GLY A 87 19.18 -2.94 16.25
N LEU A 88 18.03 -2.49 15.73
CA LEU A 88 16.80 -2.34 16.49
C LEU A 88 15.76 -3.39 16.03
N GLY A 89 15.52 -4.44 16.79
CA GLY A 89 14.41 -5.36 16.52
C GLY A 89 14.68 -6.83 16.83
N TYR A 90 13.61 -7.60 16.99
CA TYR A 90 13.62 -8.99 17.46
C TYR A 90 13.72 -10.05 16.34
N THR A 91 14.43 -9.75 15.26
CA THR A 91 14.39 -10.56 14.02
C THR A 91 15.70 -11.28 13.67
N TYR A 92 16.54 -11.60 14.66
CA TYR A 92 17.76 -12.37 14.41
C TYR A 92 17.51 -13.66 13.59
N PRO A 93 16.43 -14.43 13.86
CA PRO A 93 16.15 -15.65 13.08
C PRO A 93 15.68 -15.41 11.64
N LEU A 94 15.32 -14.16 11.29
CA LEU A 94 14.95 -13.76 9.94
C LEU A 94 16.14 -13.28 9.10
N LYS A 95 17.33 -13.15 9.69
CA LYS A 95 18.54 -12.72 9.00
C LYS A 95 18.76 -13.56 7.75
N ASN A 96 18.93 -12.90 6.61
CA ASN A 96 19.07 -13.49 5.28
C ASN A 96 17.89 -14.38 4.83
N LYS A 97 16.79 -14.49 5.56
CA LYS A 97 15.58 -15.23 5.12
C LYS A 97 14.47 -14.28 4.69
N TYR A 98 14.55 -13.03 5.15
CA TYR A 98 13.57 -11.97 4.94
C TYR A 98 14.24 -10.75 4.34
N GLY A 99 13.50 -10.01 3.50
CA GLY A 99 13.95 -8.78 2.86
C GLY A 99 13.77 -7.57 3.75
N PHE A 100 14.88 -6.94 4.15
CA PHE A 100 14.93 -5.79 5.06
C PHE A 100 15.11 -4.44 4.35
N VAL A 101 15.44 -4.42 3.06
CA VAL A 101 15.47 -3.21 2.24
C VAL A 101 14.51 -3.37 1.08
N ARG A 102 13.52 -2.48 1.00
CA ARG A 102 12.46 -2.57 -0.01
C ARG A 102 12.30 -1.25 -0.74
N ILE A 103 12.05 -1.35 -2.03
CA ILE A 103 11.67 -0.24 -2.89
C ILE A 103 10.17 -0.39 -3.16
N ASN A 104 9.39 0.56 -2.68
CA ASN A 104 7.95 0.57 -2.81
C ASN A 104 7.53 1.62 -3.84
N GLY A 105 6.54 1.32 -4.66
CA GLY A 105 5.92 2.34 -5.48
C GLY A 105 4.45 2.11 -5.76
N ASN A 106 3.78 3.22 -6.05
CA ASN A 106 2.35 3.26 -6.27
C ASN A 106 2.04 4.22 -7.42
N TRP A 107 1.06 3.82 -8.25
CA TRP A 107 0.44 4.65 -9.28
C TRP A 107 -1.07 4.53 -9.13
N LEU A 108 -1.68 5.61 -8.65
CA LEU A 108 -3.12 5.73 -8.50
C LEU A 108 -3.66 6.69 -9.56
N TYR A 109 -4.66 6.23 -10.29
CA TYR A 109 -5.35 7.00 -11.31
C TYR A 109 -6.84 7.01 -11.00
N ASN A 110 -7.38 8.21 -10.78
CA ASN A 110 -8.74 8.41 -10.30
C ASN A 110 -9.51 9.31 -11.28
N ILE A 111 -10.68 8.87 -11.69
CA ILE A 111 -11.58 9.60 -12.58
C ILE A 111 -12.84 9.92 -11.80
N ALA A 112 -13.12 11.20 -11.61
CA ALA A 112 -14.40 11.68 -11.11
C ALA A 112 -15.23 12.23 -12.27
N ARG A 113 -16.53 11.94 -12.26
CA ARG A 113 -17.50 12.36 -13.28
C ARG A 113 -18.45 13.39 -12.70
N ALA A 114 -18.76 14.41 -13.50
CA ALA A 114 -19.79 15.39 -13.18
C ALA A 114 -21.17 14.71 -13.18
N ASN A 115 -21.96 15.00 -12.15
CA ASN A 115 -23.38 14.67 -12.04
C ASN A 115 -24.11 15.95 -11.63
N SER A 116 -25.40 16.04 -11.93
CA SER A 116 -26.23 17.13 -11.41
C SER A 116 -26.35 17.01 -9.89
N ASP A 117 -26.33 18.14 -9.21
CA ASP A 117 -26.66 18.19 -7.78
C ASP A 117 -28.14 17.84 -7.57
N ALA A 118 -28.44 17.13 -6.48
CA ALA A 118 -29.80 16.67 -6.18
C ALA A 118 -30.72 17.79 -5.67
N VAL A 119 -30.15 18.89 -5.17
CA VAL A 119 -30.86 20.06 -4.62
C VAL A 119 -30.88 21.19 -5.64
N ASP A 120 -29.80 21.39 -6.39
CA ASP A 120 -29.67 22.49 -7.37
C ASP A 120 -29.23 21.95 -8.75
N PRO A 121 -30.16 21.63 -9.67
CA PRO A 121 -29.85 21.00 -10.95
C PRO A 121 -28.88 21.77 -11.85
N GLU A 122 -28.70 23.08 -11.62
CA GLU A 122 -27.74 23.92 -12.36
C GLU A 122 -26.29 23.73 -11.88
N LYS A 123 -26.10 23.17 -10.68
CA LYS A 123 -24.78 22.85 -10.13
C LYS A 123 -24.33 21.45 -10.50
N LYS A 124 -23.04 21.34 -10.81
CA LYS A 124 -22.36 20.06 -11.05
C LYS A 124 -21.59 19.64 -9.82
N ILE A 125 -21.85 18.41 -9.36
CA ILE A 125 -21.04 17.72 -8.34
C ILE A 125 -20.18 16.66 -9.00
N TYR A 126 -18.90 16.58 -8.61
CA TYR A 126 -17.97 15.60 -9.15
C TYR A 126 -17.85 14.44 -8.18
N ASN A 127 -18.36 13.28 -8.60
CA ASN A 127 -18.28 12.06 -7.81
C ASN A 127 -17.22 11.14 -8.39
N ASN A 128 -16.48 10.45 -7.51
CA ASN A 128 -15.56 9.42 -7.95
C ASN A 128 -16.30 8.38 -8.82
N TRP A 129 -15.74 7.96 -9.94
CA TRP A 129 -16.39 7.03 -10.86
C TRP A 129 -15.57 5.78 -11.05
N GLN A 130 -14.30 5.96 -11.38
CA GLN A 130 -13.36 4.87 -11.63
C GLN A 130 -12.02 5.16 -10.97
N ARG A 131 -11.40 4.13 -10.40
CA ARG A 131 -10.04 4.23 -9.87
C ARG A 131 -9.23 3.00 -10.25
N PHE A 132 -8.00 3.24 -10.68
CA PHE A 132 -6.97 2.23 -10.88
C PHE A 132 -5.87 2.46 -9.86
N ASP A 133 -5.40 1.40 -9.24
CA ASP A 133 -4.39 1.43 -8.20
C ASP A 133 -3.39 0.31 -8.47
N PHE A 134 -2.21 0.71 -8.96
CA PHE A 134 -1.10 -0.19 -9.22
C PHE A 134 -0.05 0.02 -8.12
N GLN A 135 0.38 -1.07 -7.50
CA GLN A 135 1.38 -1.08 -6.44
C GLN A 135 2.45 -2.11 -6.76
N PHE A 136 3.68 -1.78 -6.42
CA PHE A 136 4.77 -2.75 -6.42
C PHE A 136 5.68 -2.57 -5.22
N THR A 137 6.33 -3.65 -4.85
CA THR A 137 7.44 -3.67 -3.91
C THR A 137 8.52 -4.56 -4.49
N TYR A 138 9.76 -4.08 -4.48
CA TYR A 138 10.92 -4.87 -4.85
C TYR A 138 11.87 -4.99 -3.65
N ILE A 139 12.24 -6.21 -3.32
CA ILE A 139 13.17 -6.52 -2.23
C ILE A 139 14.60 -6.45 -2.75
N ALA A 140 15.34 -5.46 -2.26
CA ALA A 140 16.63 -5.05 -2.82
C ALA A 140 17.85 -5.62 -2.07
N ASP A 141 17.70 -6.05 -0.82
CA ASP A 141 18.80 -6.59 -0.04
C ASP A 141 19.07 -8.08 -0.28
N LYS A 142 20.13 -8.60 0.32
CA LYS A 142 20.52 -10.00 0.17
C LYS A 142 19.56 -10.91 0.93
N ILE A 143 19.02 -11.90 0.22
CA ILE A 143 18.29 -13.02 0.80
C ILE A 143 19.08 -14.28 0.42
N TYR A 144 19.27 -15.17 1.38
CA TYR A 144 19.93 -16.46 1.22
C TYR A 144 19.25 -17.24 0.09
N ASP A 145 20.04 -17.92 -0.74
CA ASP A 145 19.62 -18.71 -1.89
C ASP A 145 18.91 -17.96 -3.05
N TYR A 146 18.79 -16.62 -3.01
CA TYR A 146 18.14 -15.85 -4.08
C TYR A 146 19.02 -14.76 -4.69
N SER A 147 19.24 -14.86 -6.00
CA SER A 147 19.84 -13.80 -6.83
C SER A 147 19.02 -12.51 -6.77
N THR A 148 19.67 -11.36 -6.94
CA THR A 148 19.01 -10.05 -7.08
C THR A 148 17.97 -10.02 -8.20
N LEU A 149 18.14 -10.84 -9.25
CA LEU A 149 17.19 -10.92 -10.36
C LEU A 149 16.06 -11.94 -10.16
N ASP A 150 15.97 -12.60 -9.00
CA ASP A 150 14.88 -13.52 -8.70
C ASP A 150 13.56 -12.78 -8.43
N LEU A 151 12.90 -12.36 -9.51
CA LEU A 151 11.63 -11.63 -9.46
C LEU A 151 10.53 -12.45 -8.78
N LYS A 152 10.57 -13.79 -8.90
CA LYS A 152 9.60 -14.69 -8.26
C LYS A 152 9.60 -14.51 -6.74
N LYS A 153 10.76 -14.20 -6.14
CA LYS A 153 10.89 -14.02 -4.69
C LYS A 153 10.92 -12.56 -4.25
N ARG A 154 11.37 -11.66 -5.13
CA ARG A 154 11.67 -10.27 -4.78
C ARG A 154 10.58 -9.29 -5.15
N LEU A 155 9.75 -9.61 -6.13
CA LEU A 155 8.74 -8.70 -6.66
C LEU A 155 7.37 -9.02 -6.07
N ASN A 156 6.76 -8.02 -5.44
CA ASN A 156 5.34 -7.98 -5.17
C ASN A 156 4.69 -6.98 -6.12
N VAL A 157 3.57 -7.34 -6.73
CA VAL A 157 2.79 -6.43 -7.58
C VAL A 157 1.31 -6.62 -7.32
N SER A 158 0.55 -5.53 -7.40
CA SER A 158 -0.91 -5.56 -7.33
C SER A 158 -1.50 -4.53 -8.26
N LEU A 159 -2.55 -4.92 -8.97
CA LEU A 159 -3.40 -4.03 -9.75
C LEU A 159 -4.82 -4.16 -9.23
N LYS A 160 -5.43 -3.04 -8.84
CA LYS A 160 -6.83 -2.98 -8.41
C LYS A 160 -7.58 -1.96 -9.25
N TYR A 161 -8.81 -2.32 -9.59
CA TYR A 161 -9.78 -1.48 -10.27
C TYR A 161 -11.01 -1.34 -9.38
N TYR A 162 -11.49 -0.11 -9.26
CA TYR A 162 -12.67 0.25 -8.50
C TYR A 162 -13.66 0.91 -9.44
N TYR A 163 -14.89 0.40 -9.46
CA TYR A 163 -16.02 0.98 -10.17
C TYR A 163 -17.07 1.44 -9.16
N LYS A 164 -17.30 2.75 -9.07
CA LYS A 164 -18.34 3.30 -8.20
C LYS A 164 -19.70 3.13 -8.84
N PHE A 165 -20.67 2.60 -8.10
CA PHE A 165 -22.04 2.51 -8.59
C PHE A 165 -22.64 3.91 -8.71
N PRO A 166 -23.35 4.23 -9.82
CA PRO A 166 -23.93 5.56 -10.02
C PRO A 166 -25.05 5.88 -9.02
N PHE A 167 -25.68 4.86 -8.43
CA PHE A 167 -26.81 4.98 -7.51
C PHE A 167 -26.41 4.87 -6.03
N MET A 168 -25.16 4.52 -5.71
CA MET A 168 -24.70 4.41 -4.32
C MET A 168 -23.67 5.49 -4.01
N GLN A 169 -23.91 6.22 -2.95
CA GLN A 169 -22.90 7.11 -2.41
C GLN A 169 -21.82 6.29 -1.71
N ASN A 170 -20.57 6.53 -2.08
CA ASN A 170 -19.35 5.98 -1.48
C ASN A 170 -19.20 4.45 -1.49
N VAL A 171 -19.91 3.73 -2.37
CA VAL A 171 -19.73 2.28 -2.57
C VAL A 171 -19.22 1.97 -3.97
N SER A 172 -18.19 1.13 -4.05
CA SER A 172 -17.58 0.69 -5.31
C SER A 172 -17.45 -0.83 -5.35
N LEU A 173 -17.67 -1.41 -6.53
CA LEU A 173 -17.18 -2.75 -6.83
C LEU A 173 -15.65 -2.70 -6.98
N LEU A 174 -14.96 -3.64 -6.35
CA LEU A 174 -13.51 -3.81 -6.42
C LEU A 174 -13.21 -5.13 -7.14
N ALA A 175 -12.34 -5.06 -8.14
CA ALA A 175 -11.68 -6.22 -8.72
C ALA A 175 -10.17 -5.98 -8.75
N GLY A 176 -9.37 -7.02 -8.54
CA GLY A 176 -7.93 -6.89 -8.56
C GLY A 176 -7.22 -8.21 -8.73
N ILE A 177 -5.97 -8.11 -9.14
CA ILE A 177 -5.03 -9.22 -9.26
C ILE A 177 -3.70 -8.81 -8.66
N GLY A 178 -2.90 -9.79 -8.29
CA GLY A 178 -1.56 -9.52 -7.83
C GLY A 178 -0.72 -10.77 -7.67
N TYR A 179 0.53 -10.51 -7.31
CA TYR A 179 1.53 -11.50 -7.04
C TYR A 179 2.32 -11.08 -5.80
N ARG A 180 2.52 -12.03 -4.89
CA ARG A 180 3.44 -11.88 -3.76
C ARG A 180 4.64 -12.77 -4.03
N GLY A 181 5.82 -12.17 -4.13
CA GLY A 181 7.08 -12.89 -4.09
C GLY A 181 7.48 -13.23 -2.66
N GLN A 182 7.39 -12.24 -1.76
CA GLN A 182 7.55 -12.42 -0.32
C GLN A 182 6.53 -11.55 0.41
N ASP A 183 5.69 -12.17 1.24
CA ASP A 183 4.64 -11.48 1.99
C ASP A 183 5.17 -10.94 3.32
N GLU A 184 5.26 -9.63 3.48
CA GLU A 184 5.62 -9.02 4.78
C GLU A 184 4.55 -9.18 5.84
N TYR A 185 3.32 -9.54 5.45
CA TYR A 185 2.19 -9.64 6.36
C TYR A 185 1.99 -11.01 6.98
N ASN A 186 2.77 -12.00 6.55
CA ASN A 186 2.48 -13.38 6.84
C ASN A 186 3.73 -14.12 7.29
N ILE A 187 3.57 -15.00 8.27
CA ILE A 187 4.62 -15.91 8.71
C ILE A 187 5.05 -16.86 7.58
N PHE A 188 4.18 -17.06 6.59
CA PHE A 188 4.46 -17.73 5.32
C PHE A 188 5.17 -16.83 4.29
N PHE A 189 5.91 -15.80 4.71
CA PHE A 189 6.60 -14.85 3.82
C PHE A 189 7.48 -15.53 2.77
N GLN A 190 8.00 -16.73 3.06
CA GLN A 190 8.84 -17.50 2.12
C GLN A 190 8.06 -18.02 0.90
N ASN A 191 6.72 -18.09 0.98
CA ASN A 191 5.87 -18.56 -0.09
C ASN A 191 5.59 -17.43 -1.10
N SER A 192 5.52 -17.83 -2.36
CA SER A 192 5.21 -16.92 -3.46
C SER A 192 3.97 -17.39 -4.18
N TYR A 193 3.01 -16.49 -4.40
CA TYR A 193 1.71 -16.86 -4.94
C TYR A 193 1.06 -15.71 -5.69
N ALA A 194 0.32 -16.06 -6.74
CA ALA A 194 -0.62 -15.16 -7.39
C ALA A 194 -1.94 -15.16 -6.60
N TYR A 195 -2.66 -14.04 -6.68
CA TYR A 195 -3.97 -13.91 -6.05
C TYR A 195 -4.88 -13.03 -6.89
N ALA A 196 -6.19 -13.20 -6.69
CA ALA A 196 -7.22 -12.32 -7.18
C ALA A 196 -8.04 -11.76 -6.01
N THR A 197 -8.65 -10.61 -6.20
CA THR A 197 -9.52 -9.97 -5.22
C THR A 197 -10.79 -9.54 -5.93
N LEU A 198 -11.93 -9.93 -5.37
CA LEU A 198 -13.25 -9.43 -5.76
C LEU A 198 -13.96 -9.01 -4.48
N GLY A 199 -14.61 -7.85 -4.47
CA GLY A 199 -15.30 -7.39 -3.29
C GLY A 199 -15.95 -6.03 -3.48
N ILE A 200 -16.37 -5.45 -2.35
CA ILE A 200 -16.99 -4.14 -2.29
C ILE A 200 -16.10 -3.25 -1.42
N ALA A 201 -15.84 -2.04 -1.89
CA ALA A 201 -15.16 -1.00 -1.13
C ALA A 201 -16.18 0.09 -0.76
N ALA A 202 -16.31 0.39 0.52
CA ALA A 202 -17.19 1.44 1.02
C ALA A 202 -16.38 2.48 1.80
N GLY A 203 -16.67 3.76 1.56
CA GLY A 203 -16.13 4.87 2.35
C GLY A 203 -17.13 5.32 3.39
N LEU A 204 -16.71 5.38 4.66
CA LEU A 204 -17.47 6.00 5.74
C LEU A 204 -17.02 7.46 5.86
N SER A 205 -17.93 8.40 5.66
CA SER A 205 -17.73 9.81 5.98
C SER A 205 -18.62 10.16 7.17
N PHE A 206 -18.00 10.44 8.32
CA PHE A 206 -18.71 10.98 9.48
C PHE A 206 -18.67 12.50 9.36
N ASP A 207 -19.76 13.08 8.87
CA ASP A 207 -19.89 14.54 8.82
C ASP A 207 -20.23 15.02 10.24
N MET A 208 -19.21 15.38 11.01
CA MET A 208 -19.41 16.06 12.29
C MET A 208 -19.52 17.54 12.01
N HIS A 209 -20.72 18.00 11.65
CA HIS A 209 -21.00 19.42 11.64
C HIS A 209 -21.00 19.94 13.10
N PRO A 210 -20.12 20.89 13.47
CA PRO A 210 -20.34 21.66 14.68
C PRO A 210 -21.63 22.46 14.46
N LYS A 211 -22.59 22.30 15.38
CA LYS A 211 -23.76 23.17 15.49
C LYS A 211 -23.36 24.56 15.97
#